data_AF-A0A221IW35-F1
#
_entry.id   AF-A0A221IW35-F1
#
_cell.length_a   1.000
_cell.length_b   1.000
_cell.length_c   1.000
_cell.angle_alpha   90.00
_cell.angle_beta   90.00
_cell.angle_gamma   90.00
#
_symmetry.space_group_name_H-M   'P 1'
#
loop_
_entity.id
_entity.type
_entity.pdbx_description
1 polymer ?
#
loop_
_entity_poly.entity_id
_entity_poly.type
_entity_poly.pdbx_seq_one_letter_code
_entity_poly.pdbx_strand_id
1 'polypeptide(L)'
;DIALGIGGLPKGRIIEIYGPESSGKTTLALQTIAEAQKKGGICAFVDAEHALDPVYARKLGVDLQSLLISQPDTGEQALEITDTLVRSG
;
A
#
# COMPACT_ATOMS: atom_id res chain seq x y z
N ASP A 1 -4.05 12.64 8.94
CA ASP A 1 -2.80 13.30 9.39
C ASP A 1 -2.91 14.01 10.74
N ILE A 2 -3.75 15.03 10.91
CA ILE A 2 -3.84 15.80 12.17
C ILE A 2 -4.10 14.89 13.39
N ALA A 3 -5.06 13.97 13.27
CA ALA A 3 -5.41 13.05 14.36
C ALA A 3 -4.26 12.11 14.78
N LEU A 4 -3.27 11.87 13.92
CA LEU A 4 -2.10 11.05 14.24
C LEU A 4 -1.05 11.82 15.06
N GLY A 5 -1.21 13.14 15.25
CA GLY A 5 -0.32 14.00 16.06
C GLY A 5 1.06 14.28 15.45
N ILE A 6 1.52 13.42 14.53
CA ILE A 6 2.84 13.53 13.87
C ILE A 6 2.75 13.92 12.39
N GLY A 7 1.55 14.25 11.90
CA GLY A 7 1.33 14.73 10.53
C GLY A 7 1.32 13.64 9.45
N GLY A 8 1.21 12.36 9.81
CA GLY A 8 1.11 11.26 8.85
C GLY A 8 1.47 9.90 9.46
N LEU A 9 1.60 8.88 8.61
CA LEU A 9 2.09 7.56 9.03
C LEU A 9 3.60 7.60 9.31
N PRO A 10 4.09 7.01 10.41
CA PRO A 10 5.52 6.98 10.72
C PRO A 10 6.28 6.04 9.76
N LYS A 11 7.46 6.45 9.31
CA LYS A 11 8.34 5.61 8.47
C LYS A 11 9.06 4.55 9.29
N GLY A 12 9.37 3.40 8.67
CA GLY A 12 10.11 2.30 9.31
C GLY A 12 9.32 1.58 10.41
N ARG A 13 8.00 1.68 10.38
CA ARG A 13 7.08 1.06 11.35
C ARG A 13 6.00 0.28 10.61
N ILE A 14 5.41 -0.69 11.29
CA ILE A 14 4.24 -1.43 10.82
C ILE A 14 2.98 -0.64 11.23
N ILE A 15 2.04 -0.51 10.30
CA ILE A 15 0.75 0.14 10.50
C ILE A 15 -0.35 -0.84 10.12
N GLU A 16 -1.34 -0.99 10.99
CA GLU A 16 -2.54 -1.80 10.74
C GLU A 16 -3.74 -0.87 10.53
N ILE A 17 -4.47 -1.07 9.43
CA ILE A 17 -5.75 -0.41 9.14
C ILE A 17 -6.81 -1.50 9.06
N TYR A 18 -7.65 -1.61 10.09
CA TYR A 18 -8.73 -2.60 10.15
C TYR A 18 -10.10 -1.93 10.15
N GLY A 19 -11.13 -2.70 9.81
CA GLY A 19 -12.51 -2.22 9.76
C GLY A 19 -13.42 -3.08 8.86
N PRO A 20 -14.74 -2.83 8.87
CA PRO A 20 -15.72 -3.58 8.10
C PRO A 20 -15.43 -3.62 6.59
N GLU A 21 -16.09 -4.55 5.88
CA GLU A 21 -16.09 -4.53 4.41
C GLU A 21 -16.59 -3.17 3.90
N SER A 22 -16.02 -2.70 2.80
CA SER A 22 -16.34 -1.39 2.19
C SER A 22 -16.08 -0.16 3.10
N SER A 23 -15.38 -0.30 4.23
CA SER A 23 -15.05 0.83 5.11
C SER A 23 -13.96 1.78 4.58
N GLY A 24 -13.41 1.51 3.38
CA GLY A 24 -12.40 2.34 2.74
C GLY A 24 -10.95 1.98 3.04
N LYS A 25 -10.66 0.83 3.67
CA LYS A 25 -9.28 0.38 4.01
C LYS A 25 -8.32 0.46 2.82
N THR A 26 -8.66 -0.22 1.72
CA THR A 26 -7.85 -0.25 0.50
C THR A 26 -7.77 1.14 -0.15
N THR A 27 -8.84 1.93 -0.09
CA THR A 27 -8.81 3.32 -0.60
C THR A 27 -7.81 4.17 0.18
N LEU A 28 -7.78 4.07 1.51
CA LEU A 28 -6.82 4.80 2.35
C LEU A 28 -5.37 4.34 2.10
N ALA A 29 -5.14 3.03 1.93
CA ALA A 29 -3.83 2.50 1.57
C ALA A 29 -3.37 3.02 0.19
N LEU A 30 -4.23 3.02 -0.82
CA LEU A 30 -3.92 3.53 -2.15
C LEU A 30 -3.68 5.04 -2.16
N GLN A 31 -4.42 5.83 -1.36
CA GLN A 31 -4.14 7.27 -1.21
C GLN A 31 -2.78 7.51 -0.54
N THR A 32 -2.42 6.69 0.45
CA THR A 32 -1.10 6.75 1.08
C THR A 32 0.02 6.48 0.06
N ILE A 33 -0.17 5.48 -0.81
CA ILE A 33 0.74 5.17 -1.92
C ILE A 33 0.85 6.35 -2.89
N ALA A 34 -0.28 6.90 -3.34
CA ALA A 34 -0.30 8.03 -4.26
C ALA A 34 0.48 9.23 -3.69
N GLU A 35 0.27 9.57 -2.42
CA GLU A 35 0.99 10.67 -1.75
C GLU A 35 2.49 10.36 -1.55
N ALA A 36 2.86 9.10 -1.34
CA ALA A 36 4.26 8.70 -1.29
C ALA A 36 4.94 8.79 -2.66
N GLN A 37 4.29 8.32 -3.72
CA GLN A 37 4.78 8.41 -5.10
C GLN A 37 4.97 9.86 -5.56
N LYS A 38 4.03 10.76 -5.22
CA LYS A 38 4.16 12.21 -5.50
C LYS A 38 5.42 12.83 -4.89
N LYS A 39 5.92 12.27 -3.79
CA LYS A 39 7.16 12.69 -3.11
C LYS A 39 8.40 11.95 -3.62
N GLY A 40 8.29 11.22 -4.73
CA GLY A 40 9.36 10.41 -5.32
C GLY A 40 9.60 9.08 -4.62
N GLY A 41 8.68 8.64 -3.74
CA GLY A 41 8.78 7.36 -3.05
C GLY A 41 8.44 6.18 -3.96
N ILE A 42 9.19 5.09 -3.84
CA ILE A 42 8.88 3.81 -4.47
C ILE A 42 7.90 3.06 -3.58
N CYS A 43 6.85 2.50 -4.16
CA CYS A 43 5.81 1.79 -3.43
C CYS A 43 5.65 0.38 -3.98
N ALA A 44 5.23 -0.53 -3.10
CA ALA A 44 4.82 -1.88 -3.46
C ALA A 44 3.44 -2.18 -2.89
N PHE A 45 2.67 -3.00 -3.60
CA PHE A 45 1.35 -3.47 -3.19
C PHE A 45 1.30 -4.99 -3.33
N VAL A 46 1.13 -5.68 -2.21
CA VAL A 46 0.96 -7.13 -2.16
C VAL A 46 -0.54 -7.42 -2.04
N ASP A 47 -1.17 -7.72 -3.19
CA ASP A 47 -2.61 -7.94 -3.33
C ASP A 47 -2.96 -9.40 -3.01
N ALA A 48 -2.99 -9.73 -1.72
CA ALA A 48 -3.40 -11.06 -1.26
C ALA A 48 -4.90 -11.35 -1.46
N GLU A 49 -5.73 -10.32 -1.66
CA GLU A 49 -7.17 -10.47 -1.90
C GLU A 49 -7.53 -10.60 -3.39
N HIS A 50 -6.55 -10.41 -4.28
CA HIS A 50 -6.73 -10.44 -5.74
C HIS A 50 -7.86 -9.49 -6.20
N ALA A 51 -8.01 -8.37 -5.49
CA ALA A 51 -9.16 -7.47 -5.59
C ALA A 51 -8.77 -6.03 -5.98
N LEU A 52 -7.49 -5.78 -6.27
CA LEU A 52 -7.05 -4.45 -6.71
C LEU A 52 -7.65 -4.11 -8.08
N ASP A 53 -8.42 -3.02 -8.15
CA ASP A 53 -8.86 -2.42 -9.41
C ASP A 53 -7.83 -1.36 -9.90
N PRO A 54 -7.10 -1.62 -11.00
CA PRO A 54 -6.12 -0.68 -11.54
C PRO A 54 -6.73 0.63 -12.05
N VAL A 55 -7.98 0.59 -12.55
CA VAL A 55 -8.67 1.80 -13.03
C VAL A 55 -9.01 2.69 -11.84
N TYR A 56 -9.50 2.11 -10.75
CA TYR A 56 -9.78 2.85 -9.52
C TYR A 56 -8.51 3.41 -8.88
N ALA A 57 -7.44 2.62 -8.76
CA ALA A 57 -6.16 3.08 -8.22
C ALA A 57 -5.59 4.29 -8.97
N ARG A 58 -5.65 4.29 -10.31
CA ARG A 58 -5.26 5.46 -11.12
C ARG A 58 -6.10 6.70 -10.83
N LYS A 59 -7.42 6.54 -10.64
CA LYS A 59 -8.30 7.67 -10.29
C LYS A 59 -7.96 8.28 -8.93
N LEU A 60 -7.39 7.49 -8.01
CA LEU A 60 -6.88 7.98 -6.72
C LEU A 60 -5.49 8.64 -6.84
N GLY A 61 -4.88 8.65 -8.02
CA GLY A 61 -3.57 9.27 -8.28
C GLY A 61 -2.38 8.34 -8.08
N VAL A 62 -2.61 7.02 -7.99
CA VAL A 62 -1.53 6.03 -7.97
C VAL A 62 -0.91 5.93 -9.36
N ASP A 63 0.42 6.05 -9.42
CA ASP A 63 1.19 5.75 -10.63
C ASP A 63 1.41 4.24 -10.73
N LEU A 64 0.59 3.58 -11.55
CA LEU A 64 0.68 2.14 -11.74
C LEU A 64 1.90 1.69 -12.55
N GLN A 65 2.58 2.58 -13.27
CA GLN A 65 3.78 2.20 -14.02
C GLN A 65 4.97 1.98 -13.09
N SER A 66 5.03 2.73 -11.98
CA SER A 66 6.09 2.63 -10.97
C SER A 66 5.70 1.83 -9.74
N LEU A 67 4.43 1.42 -9.60
CA LEU A 67 3.98 0.58 -8.49
C LEU A 67 4.41 -0.88 -8.68
N LEU A 68 5.18 -1.41 -7.74
CA LEU A 68 5.48 -2.85 -7.70
C LEU A 68 4.24 -3.60 -7.22
N ILE A 69 3.68 -4.49 -8.03
CA ILE A 69 2.48 -5.25 -7.67
C ILE A 69 2.83 -6.73 -7.62
N SER A 70 2.40 -7.40 -6.56
CA SER A 70 2.49 -8.86 -6.43
C SER A 70 1.13 -9.43 -6.01
N GLN A 71 0.74 -10.54 -6.62
CA GLN A 71 -0.44 -11.33 -6.27
C GLN A 71 0.04 -12.70 -5.80
N PRO A 72 0.26 -12.88 -4.50
CA PRO A 72 0.74 -14.15 -3.96
C PRO A 72 -0.37 -15.20 -3.91
N ASP A 73 0.04 -16.47 -3.97
CA ASP A 73 -0.83 -17.64 -3.82
C ASP A 73 -1.06 -17.99 -2.33
N THR A 74 -0.12 -17.65 -1.44
CA THR A 74 -0.20 -17.94 0.00
C THR A 74 0.23 -16.77 0.88
N GLY A 75 -0.17 -16.82 2.16
CA GLY A 75 0.23 -15.82 3.15
C GLY A 75 1.75 -15.82 3.41
N GLU A 76 2.38 -16.99 3.43
CA GLU A 76 3.83 -17.14 3.59
C GLU A 76 4.56 -16.46 2.43
N GLN A 77 4.11 -16.68 1.19
CA GLN A 77 4.69 -16.02 0.02
C GLN A 77 4.53 -14.50 0.08
N ALA A 78 3.36 -14.01 0.52
CA ALA A 78 3.12 -12.58 0.72
C ALA A 78 4.14 -11.96 1.70
N LEU A 79 4.44 -12.67 2.79
CA LEU A 79 5.41 -12.24 3.80
C LEU A 79 6.85 -12.31 3.30
N GLU A 80 7.24 -13.36 2.56
CA GLU A 80 8.57 -13.48 1.95
C GLU A 80 8.85 -12.35 0.95
N ILE A 81 7.86 -12.03 0.11
CA ILE A 81 7.94 -10.90 -0.84
C ILE A 81 8.11 -9.59 -0.08
N THR A 82 7.33 -9.38 0.99
CA THR A 82 7.41 -8.18 1.83
C THR A 82 8.80 -8.06 2.50
N ASP A 83 9.34 -9.15 3.06
CA ASP A 83 10.68 -9.16 3.68
C ASP A 83 11.78 -8.85 2.64
N THR A 84 11.69 -9.44 1.45
CA THR A 84 12.64 -9.18 0.35
C THR A 84 12.63 -7.71 -0.05
N LEU A 85 11.45 -7.12 -0.22
CA LEU A 85 11.29 -5.71 -0.60
C LEU A 85 11.88 -4.78 0.47
N VAL A 86 11.58 -5.03 1.75
CA VAL A 86 12.08 -4.22 2.87
C VAL A 86 13.60 -4.30 3.01
N ARG A 87 14.22 -5.46 2.72
CA ARG A 87 15.69 -5.62 2.77
C ARG A 87 16.44 -5.00 1.60
N SER A 88 15.76 -4.79 0.48
CA SER A 88 16.38 -4.30 -0.76
C SER A 88 16.56 -2.77 -0.84
N GLY A 89 15.89 -2.03 0.06
CA GLY A 89 16.03 -0.58 0.22
C GLY A 89 16.99 -0.23 1.34
#